data_AF-A0A182EPH2-F1
#
_entry.id   AF-A0A182EPH2-F1
#
_cell.length_a   1.000
_cell.length_b   1.000
_cell.length_c   1.000
_cell.angle_alpha   90.00
_cell.angle_beta   90.00
_cell.angle_gamma   90.00
#
_symmetry.space_group_name_H-M   'P 1'
#
loop_
_entity.id
_entity.type
_entity.pdbx_description
1 polymer ?
#
loop_
_entity_poly.entity_id
_entity_poly.type
_entity_poly.pdbx_seq_one_letter_code
_entity_poly.pdbx_strand_id
1 'polypeptide(L)'
;MRVTRDKSEVNFQRECLDAHNAVRARYGCQPLIWSQELCDLAHSWAIKLADRGRLLFPELHGIGENIQLTIVDGQTHLPSGAEITEIWTREAENFDFDKPRWNS
;
A
#
# COMPACT_ATOMS: atom_id res chain seq x y z
N MET A 1 -9.52 -27.09 1.59
CA MET A 1 -10.48 -25.98 1.50
C MET A 1 -9.98 -25.05 0.41
N ARG A 2 -10.63 -25.01 -0.76
CA ARG A 2 -10.23 -24.08 -1.85
C ARG A 2 -10.67 -22.69 -1.42
N VAL A 3 -9.73 -21.81 -1.10
CA VAL A 3 -10.01 -20.40 -0.89
C VAL A 3 -10.34 -19.82 -2.26
N THR A 4 -11.64 -19.69 -2.56
CA THR A 4 -12.08 -18.79 -3.62
C THR A 4 -11.76 -17.38 -3.15
N ARG A 5 -10.97 -16.63 -3.92
CA ARG A 5 -10.73 -15.20 -3.67
C ARG A 5 -12.04 -14.48 -3.42
N ASP A 6 -12.13 -13.77 -2.31
CA ASP A 6 -13.30 -12.95 -2.01
C ASP A 6 -13.37 -11.80 -3.04
N LYS A 7 -14.58 -11.47 -3.49
CA LYS A 7 -14.81 -10.32 -4.38
C LYS A 7 -14.33 -9.02 -3.75
N SER A 8 -14.37 -8.91 -2.41
CA SER A 8 -13.86 -7.76 -1.68
C SER A 8 -12.35 -7.58 -1.87
N GLU A 9 -11.59 -8.67 -1.78
CA GLU A 9 -10.13 -8.69 -1.95
C GLU A 9 -9.74 -8.28 -3.38
N VAL A 10 -10.42 -8.84 -4.38
CA VAL A 10 -10.17 -8.51 -5.79
C VAL A 10 -10.47 -7.03 -6.08
N ASN A 11 -11.52 -6.47 -5.47
CA ASN A 11 -11.82 -5.05 -5.61
C ASN A 11 -10.74 -4.17 -4.96
N PHE A 12 -10.29 -4.51 -3.74
CA PHE A 12 -9.23 -3.78 -3.05
C PHE A 12 -7.92 -3.77 -3.85
N GLN A 13 -7.50 -4.92 -4.40
CA GLN A 13 -6.29 -5.05 -5.23
C GLN A 13 -6.36 -4.15 -6.48
N ARG A 14 -7.50 -4.16 -7.18
CA ARG A 14 -7.72 -3.29 -8.35
C ARG A 14 -7.68 -1.82 -7.96
N GLU A 15 -8.37 -1.43 -6.90
CA GLU A 15 -8.39 -0.04 -6.42
C GLU A 15 -6.99 0.46 -6.04
N CYS A 16 -6.17 -0.38 -5.39
CA CYS A 16 -4.77 -0.06 -5.11
C CYS A 16 -3.99 0.24 -6.41
N LEU A 17 -4.06 -0.66 -7.40
CA LEU A 17 -3.30 -0.50 -8.64
C LEU A 17 -3.76 0.73 -9.43
N ASP A 18 -5.07 0.92 -9.57
CA ASP A 18 -5.65 2.04 -10.32
C ASP A 18 -5.30 3.38 -9.67
N ALA A 19 -5.40 3.47 -8.34
CA ALA A 19 -5.04 4.68 -7.60
C ALA A 19 -3.55 5.02 -7.74
N HIS A 20 -2.66 4.03 -7.61
CA HIS A 20 -1.22 4.26 -7.82
C HIS A 20 -0.92 4.72 -9.24
N ASN A 21 -1.56 4.12 -10.25
CA ASN A 21 -1.37 4.50 -11.64
C ASN A 21 -1.91 5.90 -11.95
N ALA A 22 -3.01 6.31 -11.32
CA ALA A 22 -3.51 7.68 -11.41
C ALA A 22 -2.51 8.69 -10.81
N VAL A 23 -1.93 8.38 -9.65
CA VAL A 23 -0.88 9.23 -9.04
C VAL A 23 0.33 9.32 -9.96
N ARG A 24 0.85 8.18 -10.45
CA ARG A 24 2.04 8.12 -11.33
C ARG A 24 1.83 8.88 -12.64
N ALA A 25 0.63 8.82 -13.22
CA ALA A 25 0.29 9.56 -14.43
C ALA A 25 0.38 11.09 -14.22
N ARG A 26 -0.02 11.61 -13.05
CA ARG A 26 0.11 13.04 -12.72
C ARG A 26 1.57 13.53 -12.73
N TYR A 27 2.52 12.64 -12.45
CA TYR A 27 3.95 12.92 -12.48
C TYR A 27 4.66 12.38 -13.74
N GLY A 28 3.92 11.96 -14.77
CA GLY A 28 4.49 11.49 -16.04
C GLY A 28 5.24 10.15 -15.95
N CYS A 29 5.01 9.36 -14.90
CA CYS A 29 5.65 8.07 -14.70
C CYS A 29 4.90 6.94 -15.42
N GLN A 30 5.62 5.91 -15.86
CA GLN A 30 5.03 4.70 -16.47
C GLN A 30 4.11 3.97 -15.49
N PRO A 31 2.98 3.39 -15.93
CA PRO A 31 2.08 2.65 -15.05
C PRO A 31 2.75 1.39 -14.48
N LEU A 32 2.37 1.03 -13.26
CA LEU A 32 2.69 -0.25 -12.63
C LEU A 32 1.81 -1.36 -13.18
N ILE A 33 2.30 -2.59 -13.04
CA ILE A 33 1.59 -3.84 -13.35
C ILE A 33 1.47 -4.64 -12.06
N TRP A 34 0.31 -5.27 -11.87
CA TRP A 34 0.08 -6.14 -10.72
C TRP A 34 1.04 -7.33 -10.71
N SER A 35 1.63 -7.62 -9.54
CA SER A 35 2.38 -8.84 -9.30
C SER A 35 1.69 -9.66 -8.22
N GLN A 36 1.28 -10.87 -8.56
CA GLN A 36 0.64 -11.77 -7.60
C GLN A 36 1.62 -12.19 -6.49
N GLU A 37 2.88 -12.38 -6.83
CA GLU A 37 3.93 -12.73 -5.87
C GLU A 37 4.15 -11.63 -4.82
N LEU A 38 4.20 -10.35 -5.25
CA LEU A 38 4.34 -9.22 -4.32
C LEU A 38 3.10 -9.07 -3.42
N CYS A 39 1.91 -9.32 -3.97
CA CYS A 39 0.68 -9.32 -3.18
C CYS A 39 0.71 -10.38 -2.08
N ASP A 40 1.13 -11.60 -2.38
CA ASP A 40 1.15 -12.71 -1.41
C ASP A 40 2.19 -12.46 -0.31
N LEU A 41 3.35 -11.87 -0.67
CA LEU A 41 4.36 -11.41 0.28
C LEU A 41 3.81 -10.30 1.20
N ALA A 42 3.20 -9.27 0.63
CA ALA A 42 2.62 -8.15 1.38
C ALA A 42 1.49 -8.61 2.32
N HIS A 43 0.61 -9.50 1.85
CA HIS A 43 -0.47 -10.08 2.66
C HIS A 43 0.09 -10.87 3.86
N SER A 44 1.07 -11.74 3.61
CA SER A 44 1.73 -12.52 4.66
C SER A 44 2.42 -11.62 5.69
N TRP A 45 2.97 -10.50 5.25
CA TRP A 45 3.60 -9.52 6.13
C TRP A 45 2.59 -8.71 6.94
N ALA A 46 1.51 -8.23 6.31
CA ALA A 46 0.44 -7.50 6.99
C ALA A 46 -0.20 -8.33 8.12
N ILE A 47 -0.44 -9.63 7.91
CA ILE A 47 -0.91 -10.54 8.97
C ILE A 47 0.06 -10.60 10.15
N LYS A 48 1.37 -10.72 9.87
CA LYS A 48 2.39 -10.76 10.93
C LYS A 48 2.45 -9.45 11.71
N LEU A 49 2.35 -8.30 11.04
CA LEU A 49 2.35 -7.00 11.71
C LEU A 49 1.10 -6.79 12.58
N ALA A 50 -0.07 -7.19 12.07
CA ALA A 50 -1.32 -7.11 12.80
C ALA A 50 -1.29 -7.95 14.08
N ASP A 51 -0.77 -9.18 14.01
CA ASP A 51 -0.61 -10.07 15.18
C ASP A 51 0.37 -9.50 16.23
N ARG A 52 1.42 -8.80 15.78
CA ARG A 52 2.42 -8.20 16.66
C ARG A 52 2.00 -6.84 17.24
N GLY A 53 1.05 -6.16 16.62
CA GLY A 53 0.58 -4.83 17.03
C GLY A 53 1.64 -3.72 16.92
N ARG A 54 2.70 -3.91 16.13
CA ARG A 54 3.78 -2.91 15.93
C ARG A 54 4.40 -3.04 14.54
N LEU A 55 4.90 -1.92 14.03
CA LEU A 55 5.66 -1.91 12.78
C LEU A 55 7.00 -2.63 12.96
N LEU A 56 7.26 -3.55 12.04
CA LEU A 56 8.54 -4.19 11.80
C LEU A 56 8.83 -4.02 10.31
N PHE A 57 10.10 -3.91 9.95
CA PHE A 57 10.51 -3.74 8.57
C PHE A 57 11.38 -4.94 8.17
N PRO A 58 10.92 -5.79 7.24
CA PRO A 58 11.73 -6.89 6.74
C PRO A 58 12.71 -6.32 5.71
N GLU A 59 13.99 -6.63 5.85
CA GLU A 59 14.99 -6.24 4.84
C GLU A 59 14.92 -7.20 3.64
N LEU A 60 13.91 -7.01 2.78
CA LEU A 60 13.81 -7.73 1.50
C LEU A 60 14.61 -6.98 0.43
N HIS A 61 15.75 -7.56 0.03
CA HIS A 61 16.60 -6.96 -0.98
C HIS A 61 15.87 -6.80 -2.32
N GLY A 62 15.87 -5.58 -2.87
CA GLY A 62 15.28 -5.28 -4.18
C GLY A 62 13.76 -5.13 -4.20
N ILE A 63 13.07 -5.23 -3.06
CA ILE A 63 11.62 -5.01 -2.96
C ILE A 63 11.36 -3.78 -2.09
N GLY A 64 10.69 -2.78 -2.64
CA GLY A 64 10.24 -1.61 -1.89
C GLY A 64 8.99 -1.91 -1.05
N GLU A 65 8.76 -1.13 0.01
CA GLU A 65 7.67 -1.33 0.95
C GLU A 65 7.07 0.02 1.41
N ASN A 66 5.73 0.09 1.43
CA ASN A 66 4.98 1.12 2.15
C ASN A 66 4.05 0.42 3.16
N ILE A 67 3.96 0.94 4.39
CA ILE A 67 3.12 0.38 5.45
C ILE A 67 2.23 1.46 6.05
N GLN A 68 0.94 1.17 6.16
CA GLN A 68 -0.01 1.94 6.96
C GLN A 68 -0.49 1.04 8.11
N LEU A 69 -0.31 1.50 9.36
CA LEU A 69 -0.85 0.83 10.55
C LEU A 69 -1.86 1.77 11.22
N THR A 70 -3.08 1.30 11.39
CA THR A 70 -4.17 2.06 12.02
C THR A 70 -4.85 1.19 13.06
N ILE A 71 -5.18 1.78 14.21
CA ILE A 71 -6.00 1.12 15.25
C ILE A 71 -7.45 1.24 14.80
N VAL A 72 -8.13 0.09 14.68
CA VAL A 72 -9.53 0.01 14.30
C VAL A 72 -10.38 -0.44 15.49
N ASP A 73 -11.59 0.08 15.60
CA ASP A 73 -12.64 -0.37 16.51
C ASP A 73 -13.85 -0.89 15.71
N GLY A 74 -14.93 -1.28 16.42
CA GLY A 74 -16.12 -1.84 15.79
C GLY A 74 -16.93 -0.86 14.92
N GLN A 75 -16.55 0.42 14.86
CA GLN A 75 -17.17 1.43 13.99
C GLN A 75 -16.23 1.90 12.88
N THR A 76 -14.98 1.44 12.90
CA THR A 76 -13.98 1.88 11.94
C THR A 76 -14.21 1.23 10.58
N HIS A 77 -14.41 2.06 9.56
CA HIS A 77 -14.45 1.63 8.18
C HIS A 77 -13.08 1.10 7.75
N LEU A 78 -13.06 -0.08 7.12
CA LEU A 78 -11.84 -0.61 6.51
C LEU A 78 -11.52 0.18 5.24
N PRO A 79 -10.33 0.79 5.13
CA PRO A 79 -10.03 1.64 3.99
C PRO A 79 -9.96 0.86 2.69
N SER A 80 -10.44 1.48 1.62
CA SER A 80 -10.24 1.08 0.23
C SER A 80 -8.78 1.22 -0.21
N GLY A 81 -8.44 0.61 -1.34
CA GLY A 81 -7.10 0.76 -1.91
C GLY A 81 -6.79 2.20 -2.32
N ALA A 82 -7.82 2.94 -2.74
CA ALA A 82 -7.71 4.35 -3.09
C ALA A 82 -7.40 5.22 -1.87
N GLU A 83 -8.12 5.03 -0.76
CA GLU A 83 -7.89 5.79 0.48
C GLU A 83 -6.49 5.55 1.06
N ILE A 84 -6.00 4.31 1.04
CA ILE A 84 -4.62 4.00 1.45
C ILE A 84 -3.60 4.73 0.56
N THR A 85 -3.80 4.69 -0.76
CA THR A 85 -2.89 5.35 -1.71
C THR A 85 -2.90 6.86 -1.52
N GLU A 86 -4.04 7.46 -1.20
CA GLU A 86 -4.17 8.88 -0.93
C GLU A 86 -3.42 9.30 0.33
N ILE A 87 -3.46 8.49 1.40
CA ILE A 87 -2.68 8.72 2.63
C ILE A 87 -1.19 8.86 2.30
N TRP A 88 -0.62 7.93 1.52
CA TRP A 88 0.79 8.00 1.12
C TRP A 88 1.07 9.15 0.16
N THR A 89 0.14 9.44 -0.76
CA THR A 89 0.35 10.50 -1.75
C THR A 89 0.43 11.89 -1.10
N ARG A 90 -0.27 12.13 0.01
CA ARG A 90 -0.20 13.39 0.74
C ARG A 90 1.20 13.73 1.24
N GLU A 91 2.09 12.75 1.40
CA GLU A 91 3.49 13.00 1.76
C GLU A 91 4.21 13.85 0.70
N ALA A 92 3.78 13.78 -0.55
CA ALA A 92 4.33 14.59 -1.65
C ALA A 92 4.16 16.10 -1.41
N GLU A 93 3.15 16.53 -0.64
CA GLU A 93 2.97 17.95 -0.27
C GLU A 93 4.12 18.48 0.59
N ASN A 94 4.82 17.60 1.29
CA ASN A 94 5.95 17.92 2.16
C ASN A 94 7.31 17.68 1.49
N PHE A 95 7.32 17.34 0.20
CA PHE A 95 8.53 17.05 -0.56
C PHE A 95 8.90 18.21 -1.49
N ASP A 96 10.11 18.76 -1.33
CA ASP A 96 10.67 19.75 -2.25
C ASP A 96 11.26 19.03 -3.48
N PHE A 97 10.51 19.01 -4.58
CA PHE A 97 10.92 18.38 -5.84
C PHE A 97 12.11 19.06 -6.51
N ASP A 98 12.36 20.35 -6.23
CA ASP A 98 13.52 21.07 -6.75
C ASP A 98 14.79 20.80 -5.93
N LYS A 99 14.63 20.35 -4.68
CA LYS A 99 15.73 20.00 -3.77
C LYS A 99 15.48 18.65 -3.11
N PRO A 100 15.53 17.55 -3.89
CA PRO A 100 15.21 16.23 -3.39
C PRO A 100 16.16 15.82 -2.27
N ARG A 101 15.61 15.64 -1.07
CA ARG A 101 16.34 15.18 0.11
C ARG A 101 15.43 14.33 0.97
N TRP A 102 16.05 13.47 1.77
CA TRP A 102 15.34 12.79 2.84
C TRP A 102 15.18 13.79 4.00
N ASN A 103 13.93 14.06 4.39
CA ASN A 103 13.65 14.84 5.61
C ASN A 103 13.57 13.82 6.76
N SER A 104 14.60 13.82 7.62
CA SER A 104 14.67 13.00 8.84
C SER A 104 13.92 13.64 10.01
#